data_AF-A0A381VX45-F1
#
_entry.id   AF-A0A381VX45-F1
#
_cell.length_a   1.000
_cell.length_b   1.000
_cell.length_c   1.000
_cell.angle_alpha   90.00
_cell.angle_beta   90.00
_cell.angle_gamma   90.00
#
_symmetry.space_group_name_H-M   'P 1'
#
loop_
_entity.id
_entity.type
_entity.pdbx_description
1 polymer ?
#
loop_
_entity_poly.entity_id
_entity_poly.type
_entity_poly.pdbx_seq_one_letter_code
_entity_poly.pdbx_strand_id
1 'polypeptide(L)' 'SALQELYGSQFDLDAAARLFGSRDVLARIKAGEDPGTITAQWAPDEDSWRLLRAPYLLYY' A
#
# COMPACT_ATOMS: atom_id res chain seq x y z
N SER A 1 -1.92 10.75 5.55
CA SER A 1 -2.90 10.53 4.44
C SER A 1 -4.11 11.41 4.66
N ALA A 2 -4.64 12.03 3.59
CA ALA A 2 -5.77 12.97 3.67
C ALA A 2 -7.01 12.40 4.39
N LEU A 3 -7.25 11.09 4.28
CA LEU A 3 -8.37 10.41 4.95
C LEU A 3 -8.20 10.32 6.47
N GLN A 4 -6.97 10.12 6.97
CA GLN A 4 -6.68 10.08 8.40
C GLN A 4 -6.71 11.49 9.01
N GLU A 5 -6.20 12.48 8.29
CA GLU A 5 -6.25 13.89 8.73
C GLU A 5 -7.68 14.43 8.79
N LEU A 6 -8.55 14.02 7.87
CA LEU A 6 -9.93 14.51 7.80
C LEU A 6 -10.93 13.71 8.64
N TYR A 7 -10.69 12.40 8.87
CA TYR A 7 -11.67 11.49 9.48
C TYR A 7 -11.07 10.48 10.47
N GLY A 8 -9.95 10.81 11.12
CA GLY A 8 -9.21 9.90 12.00
C GLY A 8 -10.02 9.21 13.12
N SER A 9 -11.17 9.76 13.52
CA SER A 9 -12.10 9.16 14.50
C SER A 9 -13.18 8.24 13.91
N GLN A 10 -13.43 8.31 12.60
CA GLN A 10 -14.45 7.51 11.90
C GLN A 10 -13.86 6.46 10.95
N PHE A 11 -12.59 6.61 10.58
CA PHE A 11 -11.97 5.72 9.60
C PHE A 11 -11.24 4.56 10.29
N ASP A 12 -11.89 3.40 10.33
CA ASP A 12 -11.30 2.15 10.82
C ASP A 12 -10.27 1.63 9.80
N LEU A 13 -9.03 2.09 9.94
CA LEU A 13 -7.88 1.62 9.17
C LEU A 13 -7.58 0.14 9.41
N ASP A 14 -8.01 -0.44 10.54
CA ASP A 14 -7.81 -1.86 10.83
C ASP A 14 -8.76 -2.74 10.01
N ALA A 15 -9.98 -2.28 9.73
CA ALA A 15 -10.85 -2.91 8.72
C ALA A 15 -10.21 -2.87 7.32
N ALA A 16 -9.53 -1.77 6.99
CA ALA A 16 -8.82 -1.62 5.72
C ALA A 16 -7.55 -2.50 5.62
N ALA A 17 -7.03 -3.03 6.73
CA ALA A 17 -5.85 -3.90 6.75
C ALA A 17 -6.01 -5.17 5.91
N ARG A 18 -7.24 -5.67 5.78
CA ARG A 18 -7.55 -6.80 4.90
C ARG A 18 -7.39 -6.46 3.42
N LEU A 19 -7.56 -5.19 3.03
CA LEU A 19 -7.49 -4.75 1.64
C LEU A 19 -6.05 -4.52 1.17
N PHE A 20 -5.19 -4.01 2.06
CA PHE A 20 -3.82 -3.66 1.69
C PHE A 20 -2.84 -4.85 1.69
N GLY A 21 -3.21 -5.98 2.28
CA GLY A 21 -2.36 -7.18 2.34
C GLY A 21 -1.11 -7.03 3.21
N SER A 22 -0.74 -5.80 3.60
CA SER A 22 0.39 -5.49 4.48
C SER A 22 -0.04 -4.59 5.64
N ARG A 23 0.14 -5.11 6.87
CA ARG A 23 -0.08 -4.35 8.10
C ARG A 23 0.97 -3.25 8.32
N ASP A 24 2.13 -3.39 7.70
CA ASP A 24 3.24 -2.44 7.82
C ASP A 24 2.90 -1.08 7.18
N VAL A 25 2.30 -1.11 5.99
CA VAL A 25 1.83 0.09 5.27
C VAL A 25 0.87 0.90 6.14
N LEU A 26 -0.07 0.24 6.83
CA LEU A 26 -1.02 0.91 7.71
C LEU A 26 -0.37 1.46 8.97
N ALA A 27 0.60 0.76 9.56
CA ALA A 27 1.35 1.26 10.70
C ALA A 27 2.09 2.57 10.33
N ARG A 28 2.67 2.61 9.13
CA ARG A 28 3.40 3.78 8.60
C ARG A 28 2.49 4.96 8.27
N ILE A 29 1.33 4.70 7.68
CA ILE A 29 0.28 5.73 7.50
C ILE A 29 -0.15 6.26 8.88
N LYS A 30 -0.45 5.38 9.85
CA LYS A 30 -0.85 5.75 11.21
C LYS A 30 0.23 6.57 11.93
N ALA A 31 1.51 6.30 11.66
CA ALA A 31 2.65 7.04 12.18
C ALA A 31 2.83 8.43 11.55
N GLY A 32 1.98 8.82 10.59
CA GLY A 32 2.02 10.14 9.96
C GLY A 32 3.00 10.24 8.79
N GLU A 33 3.52 9.11 8.30
CA GLU A 33 4.38 9.11 7.13
C GLU A 33 3.58 9.50 5.87
N ASP A 34 4.24 10.24 4.99
CA ASP A 34 3.60 10.72 3.76
C ASP A 34 3.22 9.54 2.84
N PRO A 35 1.95 9.44 2.39
CA PRO A 35 1.52 8.35 1.51
C PRO A 35 2.26 8.32 0.17
N GLY A 36 2.71 9.47 -0.34
CA GLY A 36 3.51 9.54 -1.56
C GLY A 36 4.85 8.83 -1.38
N THR A 37 5.49 9.01 -0.23
CA THR A 37 6.73 8.31 0.16
C THR A 37 6.52 6.80 0.29
N ILE A 38 5.41 6.37 0.91
CA ILE A 38 5.07 4.95 1.03
C ILE A 38 4.82 4.32 -0.35
N THR A 39 4.12 5.02 -1.24
CA THR A 39 3.81 4.55 -2.60
C THR A 39 5.08 4.45 -3.45
N ALA A 40 6.00 5.41 -3.33
CA ALA A 40 7.27 5.39 -4.06
C ALA A 40 8.12 4.16 -3.73
N GLN A 41 7.99 3.61 -2.53
CA GLN A 41 8.71 2.41 -2.11
C GLN A 41 8.15 1.12 -2.70
N TRP A 42 6.99 1.14 -3.36
CA TRP A 42 6.42 -0.05 -4.00
C TRP A 42 7.04 -0.34 -5.36
N ALA A 43 7.64 0.66 -6.03
CA ALA A 43 8.15 0.52 -7.38
C ALA A 43 9.17 -0.62 -7.55
N PRO A 44 10.17 -0.81 -6.67
CA PRO A 44 11.14 -1.91 -6.81
C PRO A 44 10.52 -3.31 -6.65
N ASP A 45 9.55 -3.45 -5.75
CA ASP A 45 8.83 -4.71 -5.53
C ASP A 45 7.90 -5.01 -6.72
N GLU A 46 7.26 -3.98 -7.27
CA GLU A 46 6.43 -4.11 -8.48
C GLU A 46 7.27 -4.54 -9.70
N ASP A 47 8.46 -3.96 -9.89
CA ASP A 47 9.39 -4.35 -10.95
C ASP A 47 9.80 -5.82 -10.81
N SER A 48 10.15 -6.24 -9.60
CA SER A 48 10.50 -7.62 -9.29
C SER A 48 9.32 -8.58 -9.57
N TRP A 49 8.11 -8.18 -9.19
CA TRP A 49 6.89 -8.93 -9.48
C TRP A 49 6.61 -9.03 -10.97
N ARG A 50 6.83 -7.95 -11.74
CA ARG A 50 6.68 -7.93 -13.20
C ARG A 50 7.62 -8.93 -13.88
N LEU A 51 8.84 -9.07 -13.41
CA LEU A 51 9.78 -10.09 -13.87
C LEU A 51 9.31 -11.52 -13.50
N LEU A 52 8.82 -11.71 -12.28
CA LEU A 52 8.31 -13.00 -11.80
C LEU A 52 7.09 -13.48 -12.62
N ARG A 53 6.16 -12.58 -12.95
CA ARG A 53 4.94 -12.94 -13.69
C ARG A 53 5.17 -13.16 -15.18
N ALA A 54 6.26 -12.62 -15.75
CA ALA A 54 6.55 -12.68 -17.19
C ALA A 54 6.44 -14.09 -17.82
N PRO A 55 7.00 -15.17 -17.24
CA PRO A 55 6.87 -16.52 -17.80
C PRO A 55 5.45 -17.10 -17.75
N TYR A 56 4.55 -16.50 -16.98
CA TYR A 56 3.17 -16.97 -16.82
C TYR A 56 2.16 -16.16 -17.63
N LEU A 57 2.60 -15.19 -18.43
CA LEU A 57 1.72 -14.37 -19.25
C LEU A 57 1.27 -15.12 -20.50
N LEU A 58 -0.05 -15.21 -20.69
CA LEU A 58 -0.66 -15.77 -21.89
C LEU A 58 -0.93 -14.69 -22.97
N TYR A 59 -0.89 -13.41 -22.56
CA TYR A 59 -1.15 -12.26 -23.41
C TYR A 59 -0.16 -11.13 -23.05
N TYR A 60 0.29 -10.41 -24.07
CA TYR A 60 1.24 -9.31 -23.98
C TYR A 60 0.57 -7.97 -24.22
#